data_AF-A0A0A2C5B4-F1
#
_entry.id   AF-A0A0A2C5B4-F1
#
_cell.length_a   1.000
_cell.length_b   1.000
_cell.length_c   1.000
_cell.angle_alpha   90.00
_cell.angle_beta   90.00
_cell.angle_gamma   90.00
#
_symmetry.space_group_name_H-M   'P 1'
#
loop_
_entity.id
_entity.type
_entity.pdbx_description
1 polymer ?
#
loop_
_entity_poly.entity_id
_entity_poly.type
_entity_poly.pdbx_seq_one_letter_code
_entity_poly.pdbx_strand_id
1 'polypeptide(L)'
;MSGWLYLIRNRDLYKIGITKNFENRMKQLKPDIVIARFYSADFVKLERELHNRYKEYRIPQTEYFRLENSHIKEIKQRISILNYPLSLTFRICFKSILLLFLIFFLTLVVISLYINDLNIAISKSLFWIERVSIGLAFISLFVYSGIYLSFWNELKYRTTKLIVFILFSFLFRLAAFFFY
;
A
#
# COMPACT_ATOMS: atom_id res chain seq x y z
N MET A 1 -13.26 -8.42 8.27
CA MET A 1 -12.67 -8.90 6.98
C MET A 1 -12.47 -7.68 6.08
N SER A 2 -11.36 -7.55 5.35
CA SER A 2 -11.09 -6.38 4.50
C SER A 2 -11.20 -6.71 3.01
N GLY A 3 -11.46 -5.70 2.19
CA GLY A 3 -11.66 -5.83 0.76
C GLY A 3 -11.61 -4.48 0.03
N TRP A 4 -11.71 -4.56 -1.28
CA TRP A 4 -11.73 -3.43 -2.19
C TRP A 4 -13.15 -3.02 -2.49
N LEU A 5 -13.42 -1.72 -2.37
CA LEU A 5 -14.48 -1.01 -3.07
C LEU A 5 -13.89 -0.41 -4.34
N TYR A 6 -14.61 -0.48 -5.46
CA TYR A 6 -14.17 0.11 -6.72
C TYR A 6 -15.31 0.78 -7.47
N LEU A 7 -14.93 1.78 -8.27
CA LEU A 7 -15.74 2.44 -9.27
C LEU A 7 -15.03 2.28 -10.61
N ILE A 8 -15.67 1.60 -11.54
CA ILE A 8 -15.17 1.42 -12.91
C ILE A 8 -16.16 1.99 -13.92
N ARG A 9 -15.67 2.29 -15.12
CA ARG A 9 -16.44 2.83 -16.23
C ARG A 9 -16.31 1.91 -17.44
N ASN A 10 -17.46 1.60 -18.03
CA ASN A 10 -17.61 0.93 -19.32
C ASN A 10 -18.51 1.80 -20.19
N ARG A 11 -17.94 2.47 -21.19
CA ARG A 11 -18.62 3.46 -22.05
C ARG A 11 -19.28 4.57 -21.22
N ASP A 12 -20.59 4.68 -21.23
CA ASP A 12 -21.40 5.65 -20.49
C ASP A 12 -21.87 5.12 -19.12
N LEU A 13 -21.56 3.86 -18.80
CA LEU A 13 -22.04 3.19 -17.60
C LEU A 13 -20.94 3.05 -16.55
N TYR A 14 -21.35 3.20 -15.30
CA TYR A 14 -20.46 3.09 -14.15
C TYR A 14 -20.89 1.91 -13.28
N LYS A 15 -19.93 1.19 -12.71
CA LYS A 15 -20.18 0.11 -11.76
C LYS A 15 -19.49 0.39 -10.45
N ILE A 16 -20.27 0.41 -9.38
CA ILE A 16 -19.80 0.42 -8.00
C ILE A 16 -19.83 -1.04 -7.53
N GLY A 17 -18.68 -1.58 -7.17
CA GLY A 17 -18.59 -2.97 -6.76
C GLY A 17 -17.54 -3.24 -5.70
N ILE A 18 -17.59 -4.44 -5.15
CA ILE A 18 -16.60 -4.94 -4.18
C ILE A 18 -15.87 -6.20 -4.64
N THR A 19 -14.66 -6.41 -4.11
CA THR A 19 -13.89 -7.64 -4.31
C THR A 19 -12.82 -7.83 -3.24
N LYS A 20 -12.45 -9.08 -2.95
CA LYS A 20 -11.26 -9.39 -2.12
C LYS A 20 -9.96 -9.29 -2.92
N ASN A 21 -10.01 -9.58 -4.22
CA ASN A 21 -8.87 -9.56 -5.12
C ASN A 21 -9.18 -8.61 -6.28
N PHE A 22 -8.58 -7.42 -6.23
CA PHE A 22 -8.86 -6.36 -7.19
C PHE A 22 -8.30 -6.69 -8.56
N GLU A 23 -7.06 -7.16 -8.60
CA GLU A 23 -6.31 -7.47 -9.81
C GLU A 23 -7.04 -8.56 -10.63
N ASN A 24 -7.44 -9.65 -9.99
CA ASN A 24 -8.18 -10.72 -10.67
C ASN A 24 -9.55 -10.23 -11.14
N ARG A 25 -10.24 -9.40 -10.36
CA ARG A 25 -11.54 -8.86 -10.74
C ARG A 25 -11.43 -7.91 -11.94
N MET A 26 -10.41 -7.06 -12.01
CA MET A 26 -10.21 -6.18 -13.17
C MET A 26 -9.82 -6.96 -14.42
N LYS A 27 -9.06 -8.06 -14.29
CA LYS A 27 -8.79 -8.99 -15.42
C LYS A 27 -10.05 -9.66 -15.96
N GLN A 28 -11.01 -9.98 -15.08
CA GLN A 28 -12.29 -10.57 -15.46
C GLN A 28 -13.23 -9.55 -16.10
N LEU A 29 -13.37 -8.37 -15.48
CA LEU A 29 -14.31 -7.34 -15.92
C LEU A 29 -13.82 -6.56 -17.14
N LYS A 30 -12.50 -6.45 -17.33
CA LYS A 30 -11.83 -5.68 -18.40
C LYS A 30 -12.48 -4.31 -18.64
N PRO A 31 -12.57 -3.46 -17.61
CA PRO A 31 -13.21 -2.17 -17.77
C PRO A 31 -12.40 -1.24 -18.67
N ASP A 32 -13.07 -0.28 -19.30
CA ASP A 32 -12.37 0.75 -20.07
C ASP A 32 -11.46 1.57 -19.15
N ILE A 33 -12.00 1.97 -17.99
CA ILE A 33 -11.29 2.81 -17.02
C ILE A 33 -11.64 2.41 -15.59
N VAL A 34 -10.61 2.28 -14.75
CA VAL A 34 -10.78 2.27 -13.28
C VAL A 34 -10.82 3.72 -12.79
N ILE A 35 -11.98 4.18 -12.36
CA ILE A 35 -12.19 5.58 -11.95
C ILE A 35 -11.72 5.79 -10.50
N ALA A 36 -12.01 4.83 -9.62
CA ALA A 36 -11.59 4.85 -8.24
C ALA A 36 -11.50 3.43 -7.65
N ARG A 37 -10.62 3.23 -6.67
CA ARG A 37 -10.58 2.04 -5.81
C ARG A 37 -10.14 2.38 -4.39
N PHE A 38 -10.65 1.66 -3.41
CA PHE A 38 -10.36 1.90 -2.00
C PHE A 38 -10.39 0.61 -1.21
N TYR A 39 -9.36 0.39 -0.39
CA TYR A 39 -9.25 -0.77 0.47
C TYR A 39 -9.76 -0.44 1.87
N SER A 40 -10.78 -1.17 2.33
CA SER A 40 -11.43 -0.93 3.62
C SER A 40 -11.77 -2.23 4.32
N ALA A 41 -11.89 -2.17 5.66
CA ALA A 41 -12.58 -3.20 6.44
C ALA A 41 -14.10 -3.15 6.23
N ASP A 42 -14.65 -1.97 5.96
CA ASP A 42 -16.10 -1.73 5.86
C ASP A 42 -16.60 -1.64 4.41
N PHE A 43 -15.82 -2.18 3.47
CA PHE A 43 -16.08 -2.09 2.03
C PHE A 43 -17.49 -2.56 1.62
N VAL A 44 -18.05 -3.57 2.30
CA VAL A 44 -19.44 -4.05 2.10
C VAL A 44 -20.48 -3.01 2.53
N LYS A 45 -20.28 -2.39 3.69
CA LYS A 45 -21.17 -1.33 4.20
C LYS A 45 -21.12 -0.10 3.28
N LEU A 46 -19.93 0.27 2.85
CA LEU A 46 -19.71 1.40 1.94
C LEU A 46 -20.36 1.17 0.58
N GLU A 47 -20.25 -0.04 0.01
CA GLU A 47 -20.93 -0.38 -1.23
C GLU A 47 -22.45 -0.24 -1.08
N ARG A 48 -23.03 -0.81 -0.02
CA ARG A 48 -24.47 -0.69 0.25
C ARG A 48 -24.91 0.77 0.40
N GLU A 49 -24.14 1.60 1.11
CA GLU A 49 -24.44 3.03 1.24
C GLU A 49 -24.44 3.72 -0.13
N LEU A 50 -23.43 3.48 -0.95
CA LEU A 50 -23.32 4.08 -2.28
C LEU A 50 -24.43 3.59 -3.22
N HIS A 51 -24.75 2.30 -3.21
CA HIS A 51 -25.85 1.73 -3.99
C HIS A 51 -27.20 2.33 -3.58
N ASN A 52 -27.42 2.55 -2.29
CA ASN A 52 -28.65 3.19 -1.79
C ASN A 52 -28.70 4.68 -2.17
N ARG A 53 -27.58 5.41 -2.05
CA ARG A 53 -27.50 6.83 -2.38
C ARG A 53 -27.79 7.08 -3.86
N TYR A 54 -27.26 6.25 -4.76
CA TYR A 54 -27.45 6.41 -6.21
C TYR A 54 -28.49 5.45 -6.79
N LYS A 55 -29.44 4.98 -5.97
CA LYS A 55 -30.46 4.00 -6.37
C LYS A 55 -31.27 4.45 -7.58
N GLU A 56 -31.61 5.73 -7.66
CA GLU A 56 -32.40 6.32 -8.77
C GLU A 56 -31.66 6.31 -10.11
N TYR A 57 -30.32 6.31 -10.07
CA TYR A 57 -29.47 6.27 -11.26
C TYR A 57 -29.09 4.84 -11.67
N ARG A 58 -29.54 3.84 -10.91
CA ARG A 58 -29.21 2.43 -11.14
C ARG A 58 -30.04 1.90 -12.31
N ILE A 59 -29.38 1.22 -13.24
CA ILE A 59 -30.08 0.52 -14.32
C ILE A 59 -30.79 -0.71 -13.72
N PRO A 60 -32.12 -0.86 -13.93
CA PRO A 60 -32.88 -1.99 -13.40
C PRO A 60 -32.23 -3.34 -13.70
N GLN A 61 -32.26 -4.25 -12.72
CA GLN A 61 -31.73 -5.62 -12.82
C GLN A 61 -30.21 -5.73 -13.07
N THR A 62 -29.45 -4.63 -12.94
CA THR A 62 -27.99 -4.64 -13.08
C THR A 62 -27.27 -4.04 -11.87
N GLU A 63 -25.94 -4.13 -11.87
CA GLU A 63 -25.07 -3.40 -10.93
C GLU A 63 -24.48 -2.12 -11.54
N TYR A 64 -25.01 -1.67 -12.68
CA TYR A 64 -24.55 -0.48 -13.38
C TYR A 64 -25.44 0.74 -13.09
N PHE A 65 -24.83 1.90 -13.20
CA PHE A 65 -25.41 3.21 -12.90
C PHE A 65 -25.11 4.19 -14.03
N ARG A 66 -26.07 5.06 -14.33
CA ARG A 66 -25.86 6.24 -15.20
C ARG A 66 -25.49 7.43 -14.32
N LEU A 67 -24.20 7.55 -14.03
CA LEU A 67 -23.67 8.60 -13.16
C LEU A 67 -23.15 9.78 -13.97
N GLU A 68 -23.42 10.99 -13.48
CA GLU A 68 -22.83 12.22 -13.98
C GLU A 68 -21.50 12.52 -13.29
N ASN A 69 -20.75 13.47 -13.86
CA ASN A 69 -19.45 13.90 -13.31
C ASN A 69 -19.55 14.44 -11.87
N SER A 70 -20.68 15.05 -11.50
CA SER A 70 -20.99 15.49 -10.13
C SER A 70 -21.01 14.31 -9.16
N HIS A 71 -21.72 13.23 -9.49
CA HIS A 71 -21.80 12.01 -8.69
C HIS A 71 -20.41 11.34 -8.54
N ILE A 72 -19.64 11.28 -9.63
CA ILE A 72 -18.29 10.69 -9.60
C ILE A 72 -17.38 11.48 -8.66
N LYS A 73 -17.43 12.82 -8.71
CA LYS A 73 -16.66 13.69 -7.82
C LYS A 73 -17.05 13.46 -6.35
N GLU A 74 -18.35 13.37 -6.07
CA GLU A 74 -18.84 13.11 -4.71
C GLU A 74 -18.38 11.74 -4.18
N ILE A 75 -18.48 10.67 -4.99
CA ILE A 75 -18.00 9.34 -4.62
C ILE A 75 -16.51 9.38 -4.29
N LYS A 76 -15.70 10.03 -5.15
CA LYS A 76 -14.26 10.19 -4.92
C LYS A 76 -13.98 10.94 -3.63
N GLN A 77 -14.68 12.04 -3.37
CA GLN A 77 -14.52 12.83 -2.14
C GLN A 77 -14.84 12.00 -0.90
N ARG A 78 -15.99 11.32 -0.88
CA ARG A 78 -16.40 10.47 0.26
C ARG A 78 -15.38 9.38 0.55
N ILE A 79 -14.94 8.68 -0.48
CA ILE A 79 -13.93 7.63 -0.36
C ILE A 79 -12.59 8.21 0.12
N SER A 80 -12.24 9.42 -0.31
CA SER A 80 -10.94 10.01 0.00
C SER A 80 -10.73 10.35 1.48
N ILE A 81 -11.82 10.61 2.21
CA ILE A 81 -11.77 10.96 3.63
C ILE A 81 -11.60 9.71 4.51
N LEU A 82 -11.88 8.53 3.95
CA LEU A 82 -11.82 7.27 4.69
C LEU A 82 -10.37 6.77 4.84
N ASN A 83 -10.06 6.25 6.02
CA ASN A 83 -8.75 5.64 6.31
C ASN A 83 -8.73 4.16 5.90
N TYR A 84 -7.61 3.69 5.34
CA TYR A 84 -7.41 2.26 5.12
C TYR A 84 -7.15 1.50 6.45
N PRO A 85 -7.41 0.19 6.52
CA PRO A 85 -7.40 -0.56 7.78
C PRO A 85 -5.98 -0.74 8.35
N LEU A 86 -5.89 -0.82 9.68
CA LEU A 86 -4.62 -1.01 10.40
C LEU A 86 -3.84 -2.26 9.96
N SER A 87 -4.55 -3.33 9.56
CA SER A 87 -3.96 -4.56 9.02
C SER A 87 -3.07 -4.32 7.80
N LEU A 88 -3.35 -3.28 7.03
CA LEU A 88 -2.53 -2.90 5.88
C LEU A 88 -1.24 -2.20 6.32
N THR A 89 -1.31 -1.34 7.34
CA THR A 89 -0.13 -0.76 7.98
C THR A 89 0.81 -1.85 8.48
N PHE A 90 0.29 -2.84 9.20
CA PHE A 90 1.08 -4.00 9.66
C PHE A 90 1.71 -4.77 8.49
N ARG A 91 0.97 -4.98 7.41
CA ARG A 91 1.49 -5.64 6.21
C ARG A 91 2.63 -4.85 5.58
N ILE A 92 2.54 -3.51 5.53
CA ILE A 92 3.59 -2.64 5.03
C ILE A 92 4.83 -2.76 5.92
N CYS A 93 4.66 -2.67 7.25
CA CYS A 93 5.76 -2.83 8.21
C CYS A 93 6.45 -4.18 8.02
N PHE A 94 5.69 -5.27 8.01
CA PHE A 94 6.25 -6.61 7.84
C PHE A 94 7.03 -6.76 6.53
N LYS A 95 6.49 -6.28 5.41
CA LYS A 95 7.19 -6.31 4.11
C LYS A 95 8.47 -5.48 4.11
N SER A 96 8.45 -4.29 4.71
CA SER A 96 9.65 -3.44 4.81
C SER A 96 10.74 -4.08 5.68
N ILE A 97 10.35 -4.69 6.80
CA ILE A 97 11.26 -5.42 7.69
C ILE A 97 11.88 -6.61 6.96
N LEU A 98 11.06 -7.41 6.28
CA LEU A 98 11.53 -8.56 5.49
C LEU A 98 12.54 -8.14 4.41
N LEU A 99 12.28 -7.02 3.72
CA LEU A 99 13.19 -6.46 2.72
C LEU A 99 14.55 -6.08 3.34
N LEU A 100 14.55 -5.42 4.50
CA LEU A 100 15.79 -5.06 5.19
C LEU A 100 16.60 -6.29 5.60
N PHE A 101 15.95 -7.30 6.17
CA PHE A 101 16.64 -8.54 6.53
C PHE A 101 17.21 -9.26 5.32
N LEU A 102 16.47 -9.30 4.20
CA LEU A 102 16.98 -9.88 2.96
C LEU A 102 18.25 -9.16 2.48
N ILE A 103 18.24 -7.83 2.46
CA ILE A 103 19.42 -7.04 2.06
C ILE A 103 20.57 -7.26 3.06
N PHE A 104 20.29 -7.29 4.36
CA PHE A 104 21.29 -7.55 5.39
C PHE A 104 22.00 -8.90 5.16
N PHE A 105 21.24 -9.98 4.98
CA PHE A 105 21.83 -11.30 4.72
C PHE A 105 22.66 -11.33 3.43
N LEU A 106 22.20 -10.66 2.36
CA LEU A 106 22.99 -10.53 1.14
C LEU A 106 24.29 -9.77 1.37
N THR A 107 24.26 -8.65 2.11
CA THR A 107 25.47 -7.89 2.45
C THR A 107 26.42 -8.71 3.31
N LEU A 108 25.91 -9.49 4.26
CA LEU A 108 26.70 -10.36 5.11
C LEU A 108 27.42 -11.43 4.31
N VAL A 109 26.70 -12.13 3.42
CA VAL A 109 27.31 -13.15 2.54
C VAL A 109 28.43 -12.52 1.72
N VAL A 110 28.20 -11.36 1.08
CA VAL A 110 29.21 -10.70 0.25
C VAL A 110 30.44 -10.30 1.08
N ILE A 111 30.25 -9.73 2.26
CA ILE A 111 31.37 -9.28 3.11
C ILE A 111 32.17 -10.48 3.65
N SER A 112 31.49 -11.56 4.04
CA SER A 112 32.13 -12.78 4.54
C SER A 112 32.98 -13.51 3.48
N LEU A 113 32.81 -13.22 2.18
CA LEU A 113 33.71 -13.73 1.14
C LEU A 113 35.11 -13.09 1.20
N TYR A 114 35.23 -11.91 1.79
CA TYR A 114 36.49 -11.16 1.87
C TYR A 114 37.08 -11.12 3.29
N ILE A 115 36.27 -11.41 4.31
CA ILE A 115 36.65 -11.30 5.72
C ILE A 115 36.36 -12.64 6.39
N ASN A 116 37.41 -13.28 6.90
CA ASN A 116 37.32 -14.59 7.55
C ASN A 116 36.82 -14.52 9.01
N ASP A 117 36.81 -13.32 9.61
CA ASP A 117 36.25 -13.09 10.95
C ASP A 117 34.77 -12.73 10.86
N LEU A 118 33.92 -13.59 11.42
CA LEU A 118 32.47 -13.44 11.39
C LEU A 118 31.99 -12.21 12.17
N ASN A 119 32.60 -11.86 13.29
CA ASN A 119 32.18 -10.70 14.10
C ASN A 119 32.48 -9.40 13.34
N ILE A 120 33.66 -9.31 12.74
CA ILE A 120 34.04 -8.17 11.89
C ILE A 120 33.12 -8.08 10.67
N ALA A 121 32.80 -9.21 10.04
CA ALA A 121 31.87 -9.25 8.91
C ALA A 121 30.46 -8.79 9.30
N ILE A 122 29.94 -9.25 10.45
CA ILE A 122 28.64 -8.81 10.99
C ILE A 122 28.65 -7.31 11.27
N SER A 123 29.65 -6.81 11.99
CA SER A 123 29.77 -5.38 12.32
C SER A 123 29.78 -4.50 11.07
N LYS A 124 30.60 -4.85 10.05
CA LYS A 124 30.63 -4.13 8.77
C LYS A 124 29.32 -4.21 8.00
N SER A 125 28.64 -5.36 8.03
CA SER A 125 27.34 -5.54 7.39
C SER A 125 26.27 -4.67 8.04
N LEU A 126 26.28 -4.56 9.37
CA LEU A 126 25.39 -3.69 10.14
C LEU A 126 25.57 -2.21 9.78
N PHE A 127 26.81 -1.73 9.64
CA PHE A 127 27.09 -0.38 9.14
C PHE A 127 26.61 -0.14 7.70
N TRP A 128 26.73 -1.14 6.82
CA TRP A 128 26.25 -1.01 5.46
C TRP A 128 24.73 -0.95 5.37
N ILE A 129 24.02 -1.85 6.06
CA ILE A 129 22.55 -1.87 6.04
C ILE A 129 21.96 -0.63 6.73
N GLU A 130 22.65 -0.04 7.70
CA GLU A 130 22.27 1.25 8.30
C GLU A 130 22.15 2.35 7.25
N ARG A 131 23.20 2.53 6.42
CA ARG A 131 23.20 3.51 5.31
C ARG A 131 22.15 3.21 4.26
N VAL A 132 22.01 1.93 3.89
CA VAL A 132 20.99 1.50 2.93
C VAL A 132 19.58 1.80 3.46
N SER A 133 19.34 1.58 4.75
CA SER A 133 18.06 1.87 5.41
C SER A 133 17.73 3.36 5.35
N ILE A 134 18.70 4.25 5.59
CA ILE A 134 18.51 5.70 5.43
C ILE A 134 18.17 6.05 3.97
N GLY A 135 18.88 5.48 3.00
CA GLY A 135 18.60 5.68 1.58
C GLY A 135 17.18 5.24 1.19
N LEU A 136 16.76 4.06 1.66
CA LEU A 136 15.40 3.55 1.45
C LEU A 136 14.33 4.42 2.13
N ALA A 137 14.62 4.97 3.31
CA ALA A 137 13.74 5.92 3.99
C ALA A 137 13.49 7.16 3.12
N PHE A 138 14.54 7.74 2.55
CA PHE A 138 14.41 8.89 1.65
C PHE A 138 13.62 8.56 0.39
N ILE A 139 13.97 7.47 -0.30
CA ILE A 139 13.27 7.02 -1.53
C ILE A 139 11.78 6.78 -1.25
N SER A 140 11.44 6.24 -0.08
CA SER A 140 10.06 5.92 0.28
C SER A 140 9.10 7.12 0.31
N LEU A 141 9.61 8.35 0.43
CA LEU A 141 8.81 9.58 0.36
C LEU A 141 8.24 9.85 -1.04
N PHE A 142 8.92 9.37 -2.08
CA PHE A 142 8.61 9.67 -3.48
C PHE A 142 7.95 8.50 -4.21
N VAL A 143 8.07 7.28 -3.70
CA VAL A 143 7.46 6.09 -4.31
C VAL A 143 5.95 6.08 -4.08
N TYR A 144 5.20 6.37 -5.14
CA TYR A 144 3.73 6.32 -5.13
C TYR A 144 3.24 4.86 -5.03
N SER A 145 2.29 4.60 -4.13
CA SER A 145 1.75 3.25 -3.95
C SER A 145 0.93 2.78 -5.16
N GLY A 146 0.31 3.72 -5.90
CA GLY A 146 -0.62 3.44 -7.00
C GLY A 146 -1.96 2.89 -6.52
N ILE A 147 -2.15 2.76 -5.21
CA ILE A 147 -3.18 1.90 -4.61
C ILE A 147 -4.28 2.72 -3.92
N TYR A 148 -3.97 3.89 -3.38
CA TYR A 148 -4.92 4.69 -2.59
C TYR A 148 -5.34 5.98 -3.32
N LEU A 149 -6.61 6.35 -3.18
CA LEU A 149 -7.13 7.57 -3.80
C LEU A 149 -6.81 8.85 -3.05
N SER A 150 -6.67 8.81 -1.73
CA SER A 150 -6.51 10.03 -0.95
C SER A 150 -5.06 10.37 -0.67
N PHE A 151 -4.76 11.66 -0.80
CA PHE A 151 -3.46 12.22 -0.44
C PHE A 151 -3.05 11.80 0.98
N TRP A 152 -3.99 11.83 1.94
CA TRP A 152 -3.72 11.46 3.33
C TRP A 152 -3.37 9.98 3.51
N ASN A 153 -4.06 9.07 2.82
CA ASN A 153 -3.73 7.65 2.86
C ASN A 153 -2.39 7.37 2.19
N GLU A 154 -2.11 8.03 1.07
CA GLU A 154 -0.82 7.93 0.39
C GLU A 154 0.31 8.46 1.28
N LEU A 155 0.10 9.59 1.94
CA LEU A 155 1.05 10.15 2.90
C LEU A 155 1.28 9.18 4.07
N LYS A 156 0.21 8.60 4.63
CA LYS A 156 0.31 7.59 5.71
C LYS A 156 1.08 6.35 5.27
N TYR A 157 0.88 5.89 4.04
CA TYR A 157 1.63 4.77 3.46
C TYR A 157 3.13 5.06 3.40
N ARG A 158 3.50 6.24 2.91
CA ARG A 158 4.89 6.71 2.78
C ARG A 158 5.54 6.90 4.14
N THR A 159 4.87 7.58 5.07
CA THR A 159 5.39 7.82 6.42
C THR A 159 5.57 6.52 7.20
N THR A 160 4.68 5.53 7.02
CA THR A 160 4.85 4.20 7.63
C THR A 160 6.15 3.55 7.17
N LYS A 161 6.46 3.55 5.87
CA LYS A 161 7.73 3.01 5.35
C LYS A 161 8.93 3.78 5.89
N LEU A 162 8.87 5.11 5.84
CA LEU A 162 9.93 5.98 6.36
C LEU A 162 10.25 5.68 7.82
N ILE A 163 9.22 5.60 8.68
CA ILE A 163 9.39 5.32 10.11
C ILE A 163 10.08 3.98 10.32
N VAL A 164 9.64 2.94 9.60
CA VAL A 164 10.25 1.60 9.71
C VAL A 164 11.73 1.64 9.31
N PHE A 165 12.06 2.28 8.19
CA PHE A 165 13.44 2.35 7.72
C PHE A 165 14.36 3.18 8.63
N ILE A 166 13.87 4.31 9.16
CA ILE A 166 14.63 5.12 10.14
C ILE A 166 14.83 4.36 11.45
N LEU A 167 13.78 3.72 11.97
CA LEU A 167 13.86 2.94 13.21
C LEU A 167 14.89 1.82 13.09
N PHE A 168 14.86 1.08 11.99
CA PHE A 168 15.80 -0.01 11.75
C PHE A 168 17.22 0.49 11.49
N SER A 169 17.41 1.62 10.81
CA SER A 169 18.73 2.27 10.70
C SER A 169 19.35 2.50 12.08
N PHE A 170 18.58 3.04 13.03
CA PHE A 170 19.03 3.23 14.40
C PHE A 170 19.35 1.91 15.11
N LEU A 171 18.48 0.90 14.96
CA LEU A 171 18.71 -0.43 15.55
C LEU A 171 19.97 -1.12 14.99
N PHE A 172 20.22 -1.04 13.68
CA PHE A 172 21.42 -1.59 13.07
C PHE A 172 22.68 -0.88 13.57
N ARG A 173 22.63 0.45 13.72
CA ARG A 173 23.73 1.20 14.31
C ARG A 173 24.01 0.78 15.75
N LEU A 174 22.96 0.64 16.55
CA LEU A 174 23.09 0.20 17.95
C LEU A 174 23.66 -1.23 18.02
N ALA A 175 23.17 -2.13 17.16
CA ALA A 175 23.65 -3.50 17.08
C ALA A 175 25.14 -3.56 16.69
N ALA A 176 25.60 -2.72 15.76
CA ALA A 176 26.99 -2.70 15.30
C ALA A 176 27.99 -2.46 16.44
N PHE A 177 27.62 -1.66 17.45
CA PHE A 177 28.47 -1.40 18.62
C PHE A 177 28.71 -2.63 19.50
N PHE A 178 27.84 -3.63 19.48
CA PHE A 178 28.01 -4.86 20.26
C PHE A 178 28.94 -5.89 19.59
N PHE A 179 29.24 -5.72 18.30
CA PHE A 179 30.11 -6.60 17.52
C PHE A 179 31.46 -5.96 17.17
N TYR A 180 31.73 -4.76 17.71
CA TYR A 180 33.02 -4.08 17.60
C TYR A 180 34.00 -4.59 18.67
#